data_AF-A0A959T9D5-F1
#
_entry.id   AF-A0A959T9D5-F1
#
_cell.length_a   1.000
_cell.length_b   1.000
_cell.length_c   1.000
_cell.angle_alpha   90.00
_cell.angle_beta   90.00
_cell.angle_gamma   90.00
#
_symmetry.space_group_name_H-M   'P 1'
#
loop_
_entity.id
_entity.type
_entity.pdbx_description
1 polymer ?
#
loop_
_entity_poly.entity_id
_entity_poly.type
_entity_poly.pdbx_seq_one_letter_code
_entity_poly.pdbx_strand_id
1 'polypeptide(L)'
;MSDPIKHECGIALIRLRKPLAHYQKKYGTPSYGLQKLFLLMEKQHNRGQDGAGMATIKLDPEPGLNYIDRERSIDKQAIQTIFGRIGKAYQQVLKGHEDKADDTDWLKRNVPYLGELLLGHLRYATYGQNSTEQCHPRRRLNNWMTRNLVVAGNFNMTNVDELFDLLV
;
A
#
# COMPACT_ATOMS: atom_id res chain seq x y z
N MET A 1 -20.06 32.37 -8.22
CA MET A 1 -19.04 31.73 -9.07
C MET A 1 -18.30 30.73 -8.18
N SER A 2 -18.57 29.44 -8.32
CA SER A 2 -17.93 28.40 -7.50
C SER A 2 -16.59 28.04 -8.12
N ASP A 3 -15.49 28.27 -7.40
CA ASP A 3 -14.18 27.79 -7.81
C ASP A 3 -14.16 26.24 -7.92
N PRO A 4 -13.40 25.65 -8.87
CA PRO A 4 -13.39 24.20 -9.09
C PRO A 4 -12.78 23.43 -7.91
N ILE A 5 -13.40 22.31 -7.52
CA ILE A 5 -12.90 21.42 -6.46
C ILE A 5 -11.62 20.71 -6.94
N LYS A 6 -10.45 21.10 -6.43
CA LYS A 6 -9.19 20.41 -6.73
C LYS A 6 -8.91 19.30 -5.70
N HIS A 7 -9.37 18.08 -6.02
CA HIS A 7 -9.01 16.89 -5.25
C HIS A 7 -7.59 16.44 -5.62
N GLU A 8 -6.63 17.06 -4.95
CA GLU A 8 -5.18 16.85 -5.04
C GLU A 8 -4.81 15.39 -5.19
N CYS A 9 -5.24 14.55 -4.24
CA CYS A 9 -4.77 13.20 -3.96
C CYS A 9 -4.72 12.20 -5.14
N GLY A 10 -3.72 11.32 -5.12
CA GLY A 10 -3.52 10.23 -6.09
C GLY A 10 -3.92 8.86 -5.55
N ILE A 11 -4.47 7.98 -6.40
CA ILE A 11 -4.73 6.57 -6.06
C ILE A 11 -4.11 5.69 -7.14
N ALA A 12 -3.51 4.57 -6.74
CA ALA A 12 -3.05 3.52 -7.64
C ALA A 12 -3.50 2.16 -7.09
N LEU A 13 -4.18 1.36 -7.91
CA LEU A 13 -4.56 -0.01 -7.56
C LEU A 13 -3.95 -0.96 -8.59
N ILE A 14 -3.25 -1.99 -8.12
CA ILE A 14 -2.71 -3.05 -8.96
C ILE A 14 -3.23 -4.38 -8.46
N ARG A 15 -3.83 -5.16 -9.37
CA ARG A 15 -4.16 -6.55 -9.14
C ARG A 15 -3.39 -7.42 -10.13
N LEU A 16 -2.43 -8.20 -9.61
CA LEU A 16 -1.74 -9.20 -10.40
C LEU A 16 -2.69 -10.35 -10.71
N ARG A 17 -2.84 -10.70 -12.00
CA ARG A 17 -3.78 -11.74 -12.47
C ARG A 17 -3.15 -13.13 -12.56
N LYS A 18 -1.87 -13.24 -12.21
CA LYS A 18 -1.08 -14.48 -12.21
C LYS A 18 -0.32 -14.60 -10.88
N PRO A 19 0.14 -15.81 -10.49
CA PRO A 19 0.99 -15.98 -9.31
C PRO A 19 2.33 -15.24 -9.44
N LEU A 20 2.99 -14.95 -8.32
CA LEU A 20 4.29 -14.27 -8.30
C LEU A 20 5.36 -15.00 -9.14
N ALA A 21 5.33 -16.34 -9.15
CA ALA A 21 6.21 -17.18 -9.98
C ALA A 21 6.18 -16.80 -11.47
N HIS A 22 5.00 -16.46 -12.00
CA HIS A 22 4.87 -16.02 -13.38
C HIS A 22 5.64 -14.73 -13.64
N TYR A 23 5.55 -13.78 -12.71
CA TYR A 23 6.23 -12.49 -12.84
C TYR A 23 7.75 -12.61 -12.62
N GLN A 24 8.20 -13.48 -11.72
CA GLN A 24 9.62 -13.79 -11.59
C GLN A 24 10.18 -14.38 -12.89
N LYS A 25 9.52 -15.41 -13.45
CA LYS A 25 9.95 -16.01 -14.72
C LYS A 25 9.95 -15.03 -15.89
N LYS A 26 8.92 -14.17 -15.98
CA LYS A 26 8.74 -13.26 -17.11
C LYS A 26 9.56 -11.96 -17.01
N TYR A 27 9.74 -11.42 -15.81
CA TYR A 27 10.34 -10.11 -15.57
C TYR A 27 11.59 -10.16 -14.69
N GLY A 28 12.05 -11.34 -14.29
CA GLY A 28 13.25 -11.52 -13.46
C GLY A 28 13.06 -11.15 -11.99
N THR A 29 11.84 -10.87 -11.53
CA THR A 29 11.60 -10.49 -10.14
C THR A 29 10.20 -10.85 -9.65
N PRO A 30 10.05 -11.39 -8.42
CA PRO A 30 8.75 -11.58 -7.79
C PRO A 30 8.13 -10.24 -7.35
N SER A 31 8.97 -9.19 -7.17
CA SER A 31 8.56 -7.84 -6.72
C SER A 31 7.90 -6.97 -7.80
N TYR A 32 7.58 -7.53 -8.97
CA TYR A 32 7.06 -6.79 -10.13
C TYR A 32 5.89 -5.86 -9.78
N GLY A 33 4.94 -6.32 -8.96
CA GLY A 33 3.80 -5.52 -8.52
C GLY A 33 4.22 -4.26 -7.74
N LEU A 34 5.19 -4.40 -6.83
CA LEU A 34 5.74 -3.28 -6.05
C LEU A 34 6.45 -2.27 -6.95
N GLN A 35 7.26 -2.74 -7.90
CA GLN A 35 7.94 -1.86 -8.86
C GLN A 35 6.94 -1.09 -9.73
N LYS A 36 5.86 -1.73 -10.17
CA LYS A 36 4.79 -1.05 -10.91
C LYS A 36 4.02 -0.07 -10.03
N LEU A 37 3.77 -0.40 -8.77
CA LEU A 37 3.11 0.52 -7.84
C LEU A 37 3.95 1.78 -7.63
N PHE A 38 5.25 1.62 -7.38
CA PHE A 38 6.20 2.72 -7.26
C PHE A 38 6.11 3.65 -8.48
N LEU A 39 6.23 3.11 -9.69
CA LEU A 39 6.15 3.90 -10.93
C LEU A 39 4.80 4.60 -11.10
N LEU A 40 3.68 3.95 -10.75
CA LEU A 40 2.35 4.57 -10.83
C LEU A 40 2.17 5.70 -9.82
N MET A 41 2.75 5.57 -8.63
CA MET A 41 2.75 6.61 -7.60
C MET A 41 3.64 7.79 -8.02
N GLU A 42 4.85 7.53 -8.52
CA GLU A 42 5.76 8.57 -9.03
C GLU A 42 5.13 9.37 -10.19
N LYS A 43 4.46 8.68 -11.12
CA LYS A 43 3.72 9.37 -12.20
C LYS A 43 2.64 10.33 -11.71
N GLN A 44 2.14 10.11 -10.51
CA GLN A 44 1.12 10.95 -9.87
C GLN A 44 1.72 11.83 -8.77
N HIS A 45 3.04 11.95 -8.64
CA HIS A 45 3.67 12.67 -7.51
C HIS A 45 3.18 14.11 -7.34
N ASN A 46 2.85 14.79 -8.44
CA ASN A 46 2.28 16.15 -8.41
C ASN A 46 0.84 16.22 -7.90
N ARG A 47 0.20 15.07 -7.64
CA ARG A 47 -1.14 14.90 -7.07
C ARG A 47 -1.09 14.69 -5.54
N GLY A 48 0.05 14.92 -4.89
CA GLY A 48 0.13 14.81 -3.43
C GLY A 48 1.57 14.69 -2.95
N GLN A 49 2.02 15.70 -2.23
CA GLN A 49 3.39 15.82 -1.73
C GLN A 49 3.47 15.83 -0.20
N ASP A 50 2.32 15.90 0.49
CA ASP A 50 2.27 15.98 1.97
C ASP A 50 2.38 14.62 2.66
N GLY A 51 2.24 13.55 1.89
CA GLY A 51 2.43 12.19 2.38
C GLY A 51 1.99 11.14 1.37
N ALA A 52 2.34 9.90 1.67
CA ALA A 52 1.97 8.76 0.87
C ALA A 52 1.74 7.54 1.75
N GLY A 53 1.08 6.55 1.19
CA GLY A 53 0.99 5.23 1.80
C GLY A 53 0.70 4.16 0.77
N MET A 54 1.00 2.93 1.14
CA MET A 54 0.59 1.76 0.38
C MET A 54 0.18 0.63 1.29
N ALA A 55 -0.67 -0.24 0.77
CA ALA A 55 -1.03 -1.52 1.36
C ALA A 55 -0.88 -2.63 0.31
N THR A 56 -0.49 -3.82 0.75
CA THR A 56 -0.49 -5.02 -0.08
C THR A 56 -1.25 -6.15 0.59
N ILE A 57 -1.86 -6.99 -0.24
CA ILE A 57 -2.62 -8.15 0.18
C ILE A 57 -2.08 -9.37 -0.56
N LYS A 58 -1.66 -10.37 0.20
CA LYS A 58 -1.32 -11.71 -0.29
C LYS A 58 -2.61 -12.49 -0.48
N LEU A 59 -2.81 -13.05 -1.67
CA LEU A 59 -3.96 -13.89 -1.92
C LEU A 59 -3.74 -15.31 -1.46
N ASP A 60 -4.82 -15.99 -1.10
CA ASP A 60 -4.81 -17.39 -0.66
C ASP A 60 -3.71 -17.67 0.38
N PRO A 61 -3.64 -16.87 1.47
CA PRO A 61 -2.62 -17.07 2.49
C PRO A 61 -2.89 -18.34 3.29
N GLU A 62 -1.83 -18.99 3.75
CA GLU A 62 -1.98 -20.07 4.71
C GLU A 62 -2.44 -19.54 6.07
N PRO A 63 -3.28 -20.29 6.81
CA PRO A 63 -3.71 -19.90 8.14
C PRO A 63 -2.53 -19.56 9.05
N GLY A 64 -2.63 -18.44 9.78
CA GLY A 64 -1.59 -17.97 10.70
C GLY A 64 -0.51 -17.09 10.05
N LEU A 65 -0.48 -16.96 8.73
CA LEU A 65 0.44 -16.04 8.06
C LEU A 65 -0.15 -14.64 7.91
N ASN A 66 0.69 -13.63 8.10
CA ASN A 66 0.32 -12.26 7.81
C ASN A 66 0.18 -12.05 6.29
N TYR A 67 -0.94 -11.47 5.90
CA TYR A 67 -1.31 -11.29 4.49
C TYR A 67 -1.73 -9.87 4.14
N ILE A 68 -1.81 -8.94 5.11
CA ILE A 68 -2.10 -7.52 4.86
C ILE A 68 -0.99 -6.66 5.45
N ASP A 69 -0.13 -6.14 4.57
CA ASP A 69 0.92 -5.21 4.94
C ASP A 69 0.56 -3.78 4.58
N ARG A 70 1.05 -2.82 5.37
CA ARG A 70 0.82 -1.39 5.13
C ARG A 70 2.01 -0.56 5.60
N GLU A 71 2.44 0.37 4.76
CA GLU A 71 3.49 1.35 5.07
C GLU A 71 3.00 2.77 4.70
N ARG A 72 3.31 3.76 5.54
CA ARG A 72 2.92 5.17 5.35
C ARG A 72 4.06 6.10 5.72
N SER A 73 4.16 7.24 5.03
CA SER A 73 5.13 8.29 5.36
C SER A 73 4.56 9.68 5.08
N ILE A 74 5.06 10.65 5.83
CA ILE A 74 4.83 12.10 5.64
C ILE A 74 6.16 12.83 5.35
N ASP A 75 7.24 12.09 5.12
CA ASP A 75 8.53 12.68 4.77
C ASP A 75 8.40 13.43 3.43
N LYS A 76 9.27 14.43 3.20
CA LYS A 76 9.31 15.20 1.95
C LYS A 76 9.36 14.33 0.68
N GLN A 77 9.97 13.16 0.78
CA GLN A 77 10.06 12.15 -0.28
C GLN A 77 9.33 10.86 0.16
N ALA A 78 8.06 10.98 0.52
CA ALA A 78 7.29 9.90 1.14
C ALA A 78 7.28 8.61 0.31
N ILE A 79 7.16 8.70 -1.01
CA ILE A 79 7.18 7.54 -1.91
C ILE A 79 8.54 6.82 -1.78
N GLN A 80 9.64 7.55 -1.93
CA GLN A 80 11.00 7.02 -1.83
C GLN A 80 11.27 6.42 -0.44
N THR A 81 10.83 7.08 0.64
CA THR A 81 10.92 6.53 2.00
C THR A 81 10.22 5.18 2.09
N ILE A 82 8.96 5.10 1.64
CA ILE A 82 8.15 3.88 1.73
C ILE A 82 8.81 2.73 0.99
N PHE A 83 9.14 2.92 -0.29
CA PHE A 83 9.75 1.86 -1.10
C PHE A 83 11.19 1.54 -0.67
N GLY A 84 11.91 2.51 -0.09
CA GLY A 84 13.19 2.27 0.56
C GLY A 84 13.09 1.37 1.79
N ARG A 85 12.08 1.59 2.65
CA ARG A 85 11.80 0.72 3.81
C ARG A 85 11.39 -0.69 3.38
N ILE A 86 10.54 -0.81 2.36
CA ILE A 86 10.14 -2.10 1.78
C ILE A 86 11.34 -2.86 1.22
N GLY A 87 12.20 -2.17 0.45
CA GLY A 87 13.43 -2.76 -0.08
C GLY A 87 14.38 -3.23 1.02
N LYS A 88 14.54 -2.45 2.10
CA LYS A 88 15.34 -2.85 3.26
C LYS A 88 14.76 -4.09 3.94
N ALA A 89 13.45 -4.14 4.17
CA ALA A 89 12.78 -5.30 4.76
C ALA A 89 12.96 -6.56 3.91
N TYR A 90 12.84 -6.43 2.58
CA TYR A 90 13.10 -7.51 1.63
C TYR A 90 14.52 -8.08 1.78
N GLN A 91 15.54 -7.20 1.75
CA GLN A 91 16.94 -7.61 1.85
C GLN A 91 17.27 -8.20 3.23
N GLN A 92 16.66 -7.70 4.30
CA GLN A 92 16.85 -8.23 5.64
C GLN A 92 16.35 -9.67 5.79
N VAL A 93 15.21 -10.01 5.17
CA VAL A 93 14.70 -11.39 5.20
C VAL A 93 15.58 -12.34 4.38
N LEU A 94 16.08 -11.87 3.23
CA LEU A 94 16.99 -12.66 2.40
C LEU A 94 18.38 -12.85 3.02
N LYS A 95 18.82 -11.92 3.88
CA LYS A 95 20.08 -12.07 4.60
C LYS A 95 20.01 -13.29 5.52
N GLY A 96 20.69 -14.36 5.13
CA GLY A 96 20.64 -15.67 5.83
C GLY A 96 19.70 -16.70 5.20
N HIS A 97 18.99 -16.35 4.12
CA HIS A 97 18.12 -17.24 3.33
C HIS A 97 18.36 -17.04 1.83
N GLU A 98 19.62 -16.89 1.43
CA GLU A 98 20.00 -16.62 0.04
C GLU A 98 19.58 -17.76 -0.91
N ASP A 99 19.54 -19.00 -0.40
CA ASP A 99 19.03 -20.17 -1.11
C ASP A 99 17.54 -20.08 -1.46
N LYS A 100 16.79 -19.18 -0.79
CA LYS A 100 15.36 -18.94 -1.01
C LYS A 100 15.08 -17.77 -1.95
N ALA A 101 16.10 -17.12 -2.49
CA ALA A 101 15.93 -15.96 -3.37
C ALA A 101 15.10 -16.27 -4.63
N ASP A 102 15.10 -17.52 -5.10
CA ASP A 102 14.33 -17.97 -6.26
C ASP A 102 13.04 -18.74 -5.93
N ASP A 103 12.76 -18.97 -4.64
CA ASP A 103 11.56 -19.69 -4.19
C ASP A 103 10.41 -18.72 -3.95
N THR A 104 9.56 -18.48 -4.96
CA THR A 104 8.45 -17.52 -4.83
C THR A 104 7.46 -17.83 -3.74
N ASP A 105 7.24 -19.10 -3.43
CA ASP A 105 6.24 -19.49 -2.43
C ASP A 105 6.81 -19.20 -1.04
N TRP A 106 8.08 -19.54 -0.80
CA TRP A 106 8.78 -19.13 0.42
C TRP A 106 8.83 -17.60 0.55
N LEU A 107 9.16 -16.89 -0.53
CA LEU A 107 9.19 -15.43 -0.52
C LEU A 107 7.81 -14.84 -0.19
N LYS A 108 6.74 -15.33 -0.81
CA LYS A 108 5.38 -14.86 -0.51
C LYS A 108 5.03 -15.05 0.96
N ARG A 109 5.41 -16.17 1.57
CA ARG A 109 5.14 -16.45 2.99
C ARG A 109 5.95 -15.54 3.92
N ASN A 110 7.24 -15.35 3.64
CA ASN A 110 8.18 -14.79 4.61
C ASN A 110 8.56 -13.32 4.37
N VAL A 111 8.44 -12.83 3.14
CA VAL A 111 8.82 -11.45 2.81
C VAL A 111 7.64 -10.50 3.07
N PRO A 112 7.83 -9.45 3.89
CA PRO A 112 6.84 -8.41 4.08
C PRO A 112 6.55 -7.65 2.79
N TYR A 113 5.32 -7.13 2.66
CA TYR A 113 4.84 -6.31 1.55
C TYR A 113 4.73 -7.00 0.19
N LEU A 114 5.34 -8.16 0.00
CA LEU A 114 5.22 -8.93 -1.23
C LEU A 114 3.81 -9.52 -1.33
N GLY A 115 3.06 -9.19 -2.38
CA GLY A 115 1.67 -9.64 -2.55
C GLY A 115 1.11 -9.30 -3.93
N GLU A 116 -0.09 -9.80 -4.21
CA GLU A 116 -0.69 -9.75 -5.54
C GLU A 116 -1.78 -8.68 -5.70
N LEU A 117 -2.25 -8.07 -4.62
CA LEU A 117 -3.15 -6.93 -4.65
C LEU A 117 -2.48 -5.77 -3.92
N LEU A 118 -2.30 -4.65 -4.59
CA LEU A 118 -1.57 -3.50 -4.08
C LEU A 118 -2.40 -2.24 -4.24
N LEU A 119 -2.40 -1.41 -3.21
CA LEU A 119 -3.11 -0.13 -3.17
C LEU A 119 -2.15 0.96 -2.70
N GLY A 120 -1.91 1.97 -3.52
CA GLY A 120 -1.13 3.15 -3.20
C GLY A 120 -2.02 4.38 -3.15
N HIS A 121 -1.65 5.33 -2.29
CA HIS A 121 -2.32 6.62 -2.16
C HIS A 121 -1.31 7.75 -1.92
N LEU A 122 -1.54 8.89 -2.57
CA LEU A 122 -0.79 10.13 -2.39
C LEU A 122 -1.72 11.14 -1.74
N ARG A 123 -1.26 11.74 -0.64
CA ARG A 123 -2.02 12.72 0.13
C ARG A 123 -1.60 14.12 -0.28
N TYR A 124 -2.59 14.91 -0.65
CA TYR A 124 -2.53 16.36 -0.68
C TYR A 124 -3.36 16.86 0.51
N ALA A 125 -2.72 17.54 1.46
CA ALA A 125 -3.33 17.96 2.70
C ALA A 125 -4.09 19.27 2.47
N THR A 126 -5.42 19.21 2.47
CA THR A 126 -6.28 20.41 2.49
C THR A 126 -6.65 20.83 3.91
N TYR A 127 -6.73 19.87 4.84
CA TYR A 127 -7.09 20.06 6.25
C TYR A 127 -6.35 19.08 7.18
N GLY A 128 -6.08 19.51 8.41
CA GLY A 128 -5.50 18.68 9.48
C GLY A 128 -3.97 18.75 9.62
N GLN A 129 -3.46 18.35 10.78
CA GLN A 129 -2.02 18.27 11.04
C GLN A 129 -1.34 17.22 10.14
N ASN A 130 -0.09 17.47 9.76
CA ASN A 130 0.73 16.49 9.05
C ASN A 130 1.11 15.34 9.99
N SER A 131 0.26 14.31 10.00
CA SER A 131 0.46 13.06 10.74
C SER A 131 0.30 11.86 9.80
N THR A 132 1.12 10.85 10.03
CA THR A 132 1.03 9.56 9.33
C THR A 132 -0.35 8.91 9.50
N GLU A 133 -1.06 9.21 10.58
CA GLU A 133 -2.42 8.70 10.82
C GLU A 133 -3.46 9.24 9.84
N GLN A 134 -3.20 10.41 9.24
CA GLN A 134 -4.05 10.98 8.20
C GLN A 134 -3.73 10.44 6.80
N CYS A 135 -2.62 9.69 6.63
CA CYS A 135 -2.30 9.06 5.35
C CYS A 135 -3.14 7.80 5.14
N HIS A 136 -3.66 7.66 3.93
CA HIS A 136 -4.25 6.42 3.42
C HIS A 136 -3.14 5.48 2.89
N PRO A 137 -3.38 4.16 2.78
CA PRO A 137 -4.62 3.45 3.12
C PRO A 137 -4.88 3.32 4.63
N ARG A 138 -6.15 3.42 5.03
CA ARG A 138 -6.62 3.00 6.36
C ARG A 138 -6.89 1.50 6.34
N ARG A 139 -6.71 0.82 7.48
CA ARG A 139 -7.03 -0.60 7.63
C ARG A 139 -7.81 -0.85 8.90
N ARG A 140 -8.81 -1.73 8.82
CA ARG A 140 -9.50 -2.35 9.95
C ARG A 140 -9.20 -3.84 9.89
N LEU A 141 -8.50 -4.34 10.91
CA LEU A 141 -8.08 -5.73 10.99
C LEU A 141 -9.09 -6.56 11.78
N ASN A 142 -9.26 -7.82 11.40
CA ASN A 142 -10.08 -8.80 12.08
C ASN A 142 -9.46 -10.19 11.92
N ASN A 143 -9.69 -11.08 12.89
CA ASN A 143 -9.24 -12.47 12.80
C ASN A 143 -9.95 -13.24 11.68
N TRP A 144 -11.19 -12.87 11.34
CA TRP A 144 -11.89 -13.41 10.18
C TRP A 144 -11.48 -12.65 8.92
N MET A 145 -10.87 -13.37 7.97
CA MET A 145 -10.35 -12.78 6.73
C MET A 145 -11.39 -11.94 5.99
N THR A 146 -12.65 -12.40 5.94
CA THR A 146 -13.78 -11.72 5.27
C THR A 146 -14.22 -10.41 5.93
N ARG A 147 -13.74 -10.11 7.15
CA ARG A 147 -14.08 -8.90 7.91
C ARG A 147 -12.93 -7.90 8.00
N ASN A 148 -11.88 -8.11 7.19
CA ASN A 148 -10.81 -7.15 7.04
C ASN A 148 -11.15 -6.12 5.96
N LEU A 149 -10.78 -4.87 6.19
CA LEU A 149 -11.05 -3.78 5.26
C LEU A 149 -9.80 -2.92 5.11
N VAL A 150 -9.39 -2.66 3.88
CA VAL A 150 -8.35 -1.69 3.53
C VAL A 150 -8.98 -0.67 2.58
N VAL A 151 -8.91 0.61 2.93
CA VAL A 151 -9.57 1.69 2.18
C VAL A 151 -8.60 2.83 1.95
N ALA A 152 -8.57 3.30 0.72
CA ALA A 152 -8.04 4.60 0.35
C ALA A 152 -9.07 5.28 -0.53
N GLY A 153 -9.22 6.59 -0.39
CA GLY A 153 -10.13 7.34 -1.22
C GLY A 153 -9.76 8.81 -1.29
N ASN A 154 -10.16 9.42 -2.41
CA ASN A 154 -10.02 10.83 -2.71
C ASN A 154 -11.41 11.45 -2.58
N PHE A 155 -11.80 11.77 -1.37
CA PHE A 155 -13.11 12.32 -1.08
C PHE A 155 -13.02 13.28 0.09
N ASN A 156 -14.04 14.13 0.20
CA ASN A 156 -14.32 14.85 1.43
C ASN A 156 -15.61 14.29 2.02
N MET A 157 -15.66 14.07 3.33
CA MET A 157 -16.90 13.69 4.01
C MET A 157 -17.53 14.97 4.53
N THR A 158 -18.74 15.30 4.06
CA THR A 158 -19.44 16.55 4.41
C THR A 158 -20.36 16.41 5.61
N ASN A 159 -20.70 15.18 6.00
CA ASN A 159 -21.61 14.87 7.11
C ASN A 159 -20.90 14.07 8.22
N VAL A 160 -19.64 14.43 8.51
CA VAL A 160 -18.81 13.73 9.51
C VAL A 160 -19.47 13.74 10.88
N ASP A 161 -20.04 14.88 11.29
CA ASP A 161 -20.69 15.03 12.60
C ASP A 161 -21.89 14.09 12.74
N GLU A 162 -22.77 14.02 11.73
CA GLU A 162 -23.90 13.09 11.70
C GLU A 162 -23.47 11.62 11.77
N LEU A 163 -22.37 11.26 11.08
CA LEU A 163 -21.83 9.90 11.11
C LEU A 163 -21.31 9.54 12.50
N PHE A 164 -20.73 10.48 13.23
CA PHE A 164 -20.27 10.23 14.60
C PHE A 164 -21.43 10.03 15.57
N ASP A 165 -22.50 10.82 15.46
CA ASP A 165 -23.70 10.67 16.30
C ASP A 165 -24.41 9.32 16.12
N LEU A 166 -24.30 8.70 14.94
CA LEU A 166 -24.84 7.35 14.69
C LEU A 166 -23.94 6.22 15.21
N LEU A 167 -22.65 6.50 15.43
CA LEU A 167 -21.64 5.51 15.80
C LEU A 167 -21.35 5.46 17.30
N VAL A 168 -21.76 6.48 18.06
CA VAL A 168 -21.53 6.64 19.51
C VAL A 168 -22.83 6.45 20.29
#